data_AF-A0A1M3E275-F1
#
_entry.id   AF-A0A1M3E275-F1
#
_cell.length_a   1.000
_cell.length_b   1.000
_cell.length_c   1.000
_cell.angle_alpha   90.00
_cell.angle_beta   90.00
_cell.angle_gamma   90.00
#
_symmetry.space_group_name_H-M   'P 1'
#
loop_
_entity.id
_entity.type
_entity.pdbx_description
1 polymer ?
#
loop_
_entity_poly.entity_id
_entity_poly.type
_entity_poly.pdbx_seq_one_letter_code
_entity_poly.pdbx_strand_id
1 'polypeptide(L)'
;MNKNVKWAMILTFFLSFLGAKMNAQLKSGELVDGIAAVVGDEIILESDIEDQANYAKQQGANVSNKCEFLESIISNKLMIYEAKRDTLIENRSAAIKENATGKYNQILGQFPDEKAMLAAYKFRTSFEMKKAIEKIDTDNYYGQMKYGRITDKADVTPNEVTDFFNTYKFQLPQVKDEVTLSQIVMYPKLTDAHKSEIMAKLNKIKSDIQGGESFESQARIYSEDPGSAANGGLYKNISKGKMVKPFEAAALNLQEGELSEPVESEFGYHLIQLVKKSGKQYDARHILLKAEPNAQEIASAKKELDSIRTLIIDGRLTFKEAAFRFSDDKKTKFNAGVMTSEDGSDKIEKLNLPPTISYHIAGLHKGDITDVFQEEVQQRKVVAIVKIDDTINAHQMDISTDYDRIKQMALNKVKNEMVEKWVKEKLPNVFVSVNDRYKDCTFKTDWRKSATTK
;
A
#
# COMPACT_ATOMS: atom_id res chain seq x y z
N MET A 1 -81.48 -16.44 -18.36
CA MET A 1 -82.06 -17.66 -17.77
C MET A 1 -81.20 -18.12 -16.60
N ASN A 2 -81.82 -18.05 -15.42
CA ASN A 2 -81.56 -18.71 -14.14
C ASN A 2 -80.38 -19.71 -13.94
N LYS A 3 -79.62 -19.42 -12.87
CA LYS A 3 -79.45 -20.21 -11.61
C LYS A 3 -78.84 -21.63 -11.65
N ASN A 4 -77.79 -21.88 -10.85
CA ASN A 4 -77.91 -22.51 -9.51
C ASN A 4 -76.55 -22.91 -8.86
N VAL A 5 -76.22 -22.15 -7.81
CA VAL A 5 -75.59 -22.45 -6.52
C VAL A 5 -75.48 -23.93 -6.06
N LYS A 6 -74.31 -24.31 -5.50
CA LYS A 6 -74.08 -25.03 -4.21
C LYS A 6 -72.63 -24.75 -3.72
N TRP A 7 -72.39 -23.93 -2.69
CA TRP A 7 -72.48 -24.11 -1.22
C TRP A 7 -71.16 -24.51 -0.51
N ALA A 8 -70.63 -23.51 0.22
CA ALA A 8 -70.27 -23.53 1.65
C ALA A 8 -68.98 -24.21 2.15
N MET A 9 -68.07 -23.38 2.70
CA MET A 9 -67.52 -23.37 4.08
C MET A 9 -66.17 -22.61 4.07
N ILE A 10 -65.75 -21.74 5.01
CA ILE A 10 -66.30 -21.19 6.25
C ILE A 10 -65.31 -20.10 6.73
N LEU A 11 -65.86 -19.07 7.41
CA LEU A 11 -65.29 -18.23 8.47
C LEU A 11 -64.35 -17.01 8.21
N THR A 12 -64.98 -15.85 8.50
CA THR A 12 -64.56 -14.72 9.37
C THR A 12 -63.40 -13.82 8.94
N PHE A 13 -63.66 -12.58 8.49
CA PHE A 13 -64.19 -11.40 9.22
C PHE A 13 -63.21 -10.91 10.30
N PHE A 14 -62.37 -9.92 10.01
CA PHE A 14 -62.60 -8.47 10.21
C PHE A 14 -62.16 -7.99 11.60
N LEU A 15 -61.40 -6.89 11.58
CA LEU A 15 -61.20 -5.93 12.66
C LEU A 15 -60.41 -6.36 13.91
N SER A 16 -59.15 -5.91 13.97
CA SER A 16 -58.48 -5.53 15.23
C SER A 16 -57.42 -4.46 14.93
N PHE A 17 -57.89 -3.22 14.80
CA PHE A 17 -57.05 -2.03 14.96
C PHE A 17 -57.06 -1.71 16.45
N LEU A 18 -56.04 -2.14 17.20
CA LEU A 18 -55.81 -1.72 18.58
C LEU A 18 -54.36 -1.99 19.00
N GLY A 19 -53.59 -0.90 19.14
CA GLY A 19 -52.54 -0.78 20.14
C GLY A 19 -51.28 -1.61 19.94
N ALA A 20 -50.55 -1.43 18.83
CA ALA A 20 -49.13 -1.68 18.88
C ALA A 20 -48.49 -0.58 19.75
N LYS A 21 -48.25 -0.89 21.03
CA LYS A 21 -47.29 -0.12 21.83
C LYS A 21 -45.96 -0.22 21.10
N MET A 22 -45.60 0.81 20.34
CA MET A 22 -44.21 1.04 19.97
C MET A 22 -43.45 1.28 21.28
N ASN A 23 -42.96 0.19 21.89
CA ASN A 23 -41.78 0.29 22.71
C ASN A 23 -40.65 0.67 21.77
N ALA A 24 -40.47 1.98 21.58
CA ALA A 24 -39.17 2.53 21.28
C ALA A 24 -38.27 2.19 22.47
N GLN A 25 -37.78 0.94 22.51
CA GLN A 25 -36.57 0.64 23.24
C GLN A 25 -35.48 1.41 22.51
N LEU A 26 -35.20 2.62 23.02
CA LEU A 26 -33.94 3.30 22.80
C LEU A 26 -32.85 2.24 23.03
N LYS A 27 -32.17 1.81 21.97
CA LYS A 27 -30.96 1.01 22.10
C LYS A 27 -30.02 1.79 23.03
N SER A 28 -29.66 1.18 24.15
CA SER A 28 -28.72 1.74 25.10
C SER A 28 -27.39 2.02 24.37
N GLY A 29 -27.05 3.30 24.21
CA GLY A 29 -25.71 3.82 23.92
C GLY A 29 -25.01 3.30 22.65
N GLU A 30 -24.41 4.21 21.89
CA GLU A 30 -23.18 3.84 21.19
C GLU A 30 -22.23 3.19 22.21
N LEU A 31 -21.85 1.94 21.95
CA LEU A 31 -21.01 1.12 22.82
C LEU A 31 -19.74 1.89 23.21
N VAL A 32 -19.54 2.13 24.50
CA VAL A 32 -18.22 2.51 25.02
C VAL A 32 -17.33 1.29 24.81
N ASP A 33 -16.28 1.46 24.00
CA ASP A 33 -15.31 0.41 23.74
C ASP A 33 -14.67 -0.08 25.06
N GLY A 34 -14.60 -1.40 25.22
CA GLY A 34 -14.19 -2.02 26.47
C GLY A 34 -12.68 -2.02 26.63
N ILE A 35 -12.19 -1.89 27.87
CA ILE A 35 -10.77 -2.09 28.18
C ILE A 35 -10.52 -3.59 28.39
N ALA A 36 -9.67 -4.17 27.55
CA ALA A 36 -9.26 -5.56 27.61
C ALA A 36 -8.08 -5.76 28.58
N ALA A 37 -7.11 -4.86 28.54
CA ALA A 37 -5.94 -4.88 29.42
C ALA A 37 -5.30 -3.48 29.54
N VAL A 38 -4.49 -3.29 30.58
CA VAL A 38 -3.68 -2.08 30.83
C VAL A 38 -2.25 -2.51 31.16
N VAL A 39 -1.26 -1.87 30.55
CA VAL A 39 0.17 -2.10 30.76
C VAL A 39 0.84 -0.76 31.03
N GLY A 40 1.14 -0.45 32.29
CA GLY A 40 1.60 0.89 32.68
C GLY A 40 0.52 1.94 32.35
N ASP A 41 0.82 2.84 31.43
CA ASP A 41 -0.10 3.83 30.85
C ASP A 41 -0.61 3.45 29.44
N GLU A 42 -0.23 2.28 28.92
CA GLU A 42 -0.77 1.74 27.67
C GLU A 42 -2.10 1.01 27.92
N ILE A 43 -3.16 1.46 27.25
CA ILE A 43 -4.48 0.84 27.28
C ILE A 43 -4.65 -0.04 26.04
N ILE A 44 -5.24 -1.21 26.22
CA ILE A 44 -5.62 -2.15 25.17
C ILE A 44 -7.13 -2.27 25.16
N LEU A 45 -7.73 -1.95 24.02
CA LEU A 45 -9.17 -1.99 23.82
C LEU A 45 -9.62 -3.33 23.24
N GLU A 46 -10.91 -3.63 23.35
CA GLU A 46 -11.51 -4.79 22.70
C GLU A 46 -11.43 -4.66 21.18
N SER A 47 -11.64 -3.46 20.64
CA SER A 47 -11.49 -3.19 19.21
C SER A 47 -10.08 -3.49 18.70
N ASP A 48 -9.03 -3.20 19.46
CA ASP A 48 -7.64 -3.50 19.07
C ASP A 48 -7.45 -5.01 18.80
N ILE A 49 -8.04 -5.86 19.66
CA ILE A 49 -7.96 -7.31 19.54
C ILE A 49 -8.77 -7.81 18.35
N GLU A 50 -9.97 -7.26 18.16
CA GLU A 50 -10.84 -7.63 17.05
C GLU A 50 -10.28 -7.20 15.70
N ASP A 51 -9.70 -6.01 15.61
CA ASP A 51 -9.07 -5.50 14.40
C ASP A 51 -7.84 -6.33 14.02
N GLN A 52 -6.99 -6.67 15.00
CA GLN A 52 -5.83 -7.54 14.73
C GLN A 52 -6.26 -8.95 14.34
N ALA A 53 -7.29 -9.50 14.98
CA ALA A 53 -7.87 -10.79 14.61
C ALA A 53 -8.47 -10.76 13.19
N ASN A 54 -9.24 -9.72 12.85
CA ASN A 54 -9.83 -9.57 11.52
C ASN A 54 -8.75 -9.44 10.43
N TYR A 55 -7.69 -8.68 10.71
CA TYR A 55 -6.55 -8.54 9.81
C TYR A 55 -5.84 -9.88 9.58
N ALA A 56 -5.55 -10.64 10.65
CA ALA A 56 -4.94 -11.97 10.53
C ALA A 56 -5.82 -12.93 9.73
N LYS A 57 -7.14 -12.89 9.92
CA LYS A 57 -8.11 -13.69 9.16
C LYS A 57 -8.10 -13.34 7.67
N GLN A 58 -7.97 -12.06 7.32
CA GLN A 58 -7.86 -11.62 5.91
C GLN A 58 -6.58 -12.13 5.25
N GLN A 59 -5.50 -12.31 6.02
CA GLN A 59 -4.26 -12.94 5.56
C GLN A 59 -4.32 -14.48 5.52
N GLY A 60 -5.49 -15.07 5.78
CA GLY A 60 -5.69 -16.52 5.75
C GLY A 60 -5.26 -17.24 7.03
N ALA A 61 -4.93 -16.52 8.11
CA ALA A 61 -4.62 -17.15 9.39
C ALA A 61 -5.91 -17.72 10.02
N ASN A 62 -5.79 -18.87 10.68
CA ASN A 62 -6.88 -19.44 11.46
C ASN A 62 -6.96 -18.71 12.81
N VAL A 63 -7.93 -17.81 12.93
CA VAL A 63 -8.15 -17.01 14.14
C VAL A 63 -9.15 -17.72 15.04
N SER A 64 -8.69 -18.76 15.73
CA SER A 64 -9.53 -19.54 16.65
C SER A 64 -9.46 -19.03 18.10
N ASN A 65 -8.38 -18.35 18.49
CA ASN A 65 -8.10 -18.02 19.89
C ASN A 65 -7.80 -16.53 20.11
N LYS A 66 -8.79 -15.76 20.61
CA LYS A 66 -8.62 -14.33 20.97
C LYS A 66 -7.53 -14.11 22.04
N CYS A 67 -7.23 -15.09 22.89
CA CYS A 67 -6.24 -14.97 23.95
C CYS A 67 -4.82 -14.79 23.40
N GLU A 68 -4.49 -15.42 22.27
CA GLU A 68 -3.17 -15.29 21.64
C GLU A 68 -2.93 -13.88 21.11
N PHE A 69 -3.94 -13.28 20.48
CA PHE A 69 -3.89 -11.89 20.03
C PHE A 69 -3.73 -10.93 21.20
N LEU A 70 -4.53 -11.12 22.26
CA LEU A 70 -4.40 -10.32 23.47
C LEU A 70 -2.99 -10.42 24.07
N GLU A 71 -2.43 -11.63 24.22
CA GLU A 71 -1.08 -11.81 24.75
C GLU A 71 -0.01 -11.12 23.88
N SER A 72 -0.15 -11.21 22.55
CA SER A 72 0.73 -10.51 21.62
C SER A 72 0.64 -8.99 21.78
N ILE A 73 -0.56 -8.44 21.95
CA ILE A 73 -0.76 -7.00 22.12
C ILE A 73 -0.20 -6.55 23.46
N ILE A 74 -0.46 -7.27 24.55
CA ILE A 74 0.09 -6.98 25.88
C ILE A 74 1.63 -6.96 25.83
N SER A 75 2.25 -7.96 25.18
CA SER A 75 3.70 -8.02 24.99
C SER A 75 4.24 -6.80 24.24
N ASN A 76 3.58 -6.43 23.13
CA ASN A 76 3.96 -5.26 22.35
C ASN A 76 3.80 -3.95 23.16
N LYS A 77 2.71 -3.82 23.93
CA LYS A 77 2.47 -2.65 24.78
C LYS A 77 3.49 -2.52 25.91
N LEU A 78 3.92 -3.63 26.52
CA LEU A 78 5.01 -3.62 27.49
C LEU A 78 6.31 -3.11 26.85
N MET A 79 6.61 -3.57 25.63
CA MET A 79 7.78 -3.14 24.89
C MET A 79 7.74 -1.62 24.61
N ILE A 80 6.61 -1.11 24.14
CA ILE A 80 6.40 0.32 23.88
C ILE A 80 6.49 1.15 25.16
N TYR A 81 5.89 0.68 26.25
CA TYR A 81 5.94 1.33 27.57
C TYR A 81 7.39 1.53 28.05
N GLU A 82 8.19 0.47 28.00
CA GLU A 82 9.62 0.53 28.36
C GLU A 82 10.45 1.31 27.33
N ALA A 83 10.03 1.35 26.08
CA ALA A 83 10.71 2.09 25.01
C ALA A 83 10.58 3.60 25.19
N LYS A 84 9.39 4.10 25.51
CA LYS A 84 9.13 5.54 25.74
C LYS A 84 9.94 6.12 26.92
N ARG A 85 10.41 5.25 27.81
CA ARG A 85 11.24 5.60 28.99
C ARG A 85 12.73 5.31 28.79
N ASP A 86 13.11 4.72 27.68
CA ASP A 86 14.50 4.38 27.38
C ASP A 86 15.23 5.60 26.80
N THR A 87 16.10 6.20 27.61
CA THR A 87 16.92 7.35 27.21
C THR A 87 17.90 7.06 26.06
N LEU A 88 18.10 5.79 25.71
CA LEU A 88 18.94 5.37 24.58
C LEU A 88 18.17 5.35 23.25
N ILE A 89 16.85 5.56 23.26
CA ILE A 89 16.03 5.72 22.06
C ILE A 89 15.86 7.21 21.79
N GLU A 90 16.26 7.65 20.59
CA GLU A 90 16.15 9.05 20.18
C GLU A 90 14.69 9.53 20.22
N ASN A 91 14.45 10.69 20.83
CA ASN A 91 13.12 11.30 20.83
C ASN A 91 12.83 11.96 19.47
N ARG A 92 11.88 11.37 18.73
CA ARG A 92 11.45 11.85 17.41
C ARG A 92 10.03 12.42 17.39
N SER A 93 9.46 12.79 18.54
CA SER A 93 8.05 13.20 18.63
C SER A 93 7.69 14.36 17.68
N ALA A 94 8.59 15.34 17.49
CA ALA A 94 8.35 16.45 16.56
C ALA A 94 8.26 15.99 15.09
N ALA A 95 9.20 15.14 14.66
CA ALA A 95 9.21 14.58 13.32
C ALA A 95 8.01 13.64 13.07
N ILE A 96 7.64 12.85 14.07
CA ILE A 96 6.46 11.95 14.00
C ILE A 96 5.18 12.78 13.82
N LYS A 97 5.03 13.87 14.57
CA LYS A 97 3.88 14.77 14.44
C LYS A 97 3.79 15.44 13.06
N GLU A 98 4.93 15.84 12.49
CA GLU A 98 4.99 16.36 11.12
C GLU A 98 4.59 15.29 10.09
N ASN A 99 5.14 14.07 10.22
CA ASN A 99 4.82 12.94 9.36
C ASN A 99 3.34 12.55 9.45
N ALA A 100 2.73 12.59 10.64
CA ALA A 100 1.30 12.33 10.82
C ALA A 100 0.44 13.35 10.06
N THR A 101 0.86 14.62 10.03
CA THR A 101 0.20 15.65 9.22
C THR A 101 0.36 15.37 7.73
N GLY A 102 1.55 14.93 7.29
CA GLY A 102 1.80 14.53 5.92
C GLY A 102 0.92 13.36 5.46
N LYS A 103 0.85 12.30 6.27
CA LYS A 103 0.00 11.11 6.03
C LYS A 103 -1.49 11.48 5.98
N TYR A 104 -1.94 12.32 6.91
CA TYR A 104 -3.31 12.83 6.90
C TYR A 104 -3.65 13.50 5.56
N ASN A 105 -2.78 14.39 5.07
CA ASN A 105 -2.99 15.08 3.80
C ASN A 105 -2.94 14.12 2.59
N GLN A 106 -2.09 13.08 2.65
CA GLN A 106 -2.03 12.05 1.63
C GLN A 106 -3.33 11.23 1.57
N ILE A 107 -3.86 10.83 2.72
CA ILE A 107 -5.15 10.12 2.79
C ILE A 107 -6.27 11.05 2.29
N LEU A 108 -6.29 12.30 2.72
CA LEU A 108 -7.28 13.29 2.27
C LEU A 108 -7.32 13.41 0.74
N GLY A 109 -6.16 13.33 0.07
CA GLY A 109 -6.08 13.36 -1.40
C GLY A 109 -6.76 12.19 -2.12
N GLN A 110 -7.12 11.11 -1.41
CA GLN A 110 -7.86 9.96 -1.96
C GLN A 110 -9.37 10.11 -1.80
N PHE A 111 -9.83 11.13 -1.08
CA PHE A 111 -11.24 11.39 -0.80
C PHE A 111 -11.68 12.70 -1.48
N PRO A 112 -12.98 12.83 -1.81
CA PRO A 112 -13.50 14.06 -2.42
C PRO A 112 -13.38 15.27 -1.49
N ASP A 113 -13.54 15.07 -0.18
CA ASP A 113 -13.38 16.10 0.84
C ASP A 113 -13.07 15.51 2.23
N GLU A 114 -12.74 16.40 3.18
CA GLU A 114 -12.39 16.05 4.56
C GLU A 114 -13.55 15.37 5.29
N LYS A 115 -14.79 15.79 5.03
CA LYS A 115 -15.98 15.25 5.71
C LYS A 115 -16.23 13.80 5.28
N ALA A 116 -16.08 13.49 4.00
CA ALA A 116 -16.19 12.14 3.46
C ALA A 116 -15.13 11.21 4.06
N MET A 117 -13.88 11.66 4.14
CA MET A 117 -12.79 10.91 4.77
C MET A 117 -13.07 10.64 6.25
N LEU A 118 -13.39 11.68 7.02
CA LEU A 118 -13.65 11.55 8.46
C LEU A 118 -14.84 10.62 8.72
N ALA A 119 -15.90 10.68 7.91
CA ALA A 119 -17.02 9.75 8.01
C ALA A 119 -16.63 8.29 7.69
N ALA A 120 -15.81 8.08 6.65
CA ALA A 120 -15.35 6.74 6.26
C ALA A 120 -14.49 6.08 7.36
N TYR A 121 -13.60 6.84 7.98
CA TYR A 121 -12.76 6.39 9.09
C TYR A 121 -13.39 6.56 10.47
N LYS A 122 -14.65 7.05 10.53
CA LYS A 122 -15.42 7.25 11.77
C LYS A 122 -14.76 8.20 12.79
N PHE A 123 -13.99 9.19 12.33
CA PHE A 123 -13.46 10.26 13.17
C PHE A 123 -14.38 11.48 13.18
N ARG A 124 -14.48 12.20 14.30
CA ARG A 124 -15.34 13.40 14.39
C ARG A 124 -14.63 14.64 13.87
N THR A 125 -13.31 14.70 14.07
CA THR A 125 -12.50 15.85 13.70
C THR A 125 -11.17 15.43 13.07
N SER A 126 -10.59 16.32 12.27
CA SER A 126 -9.24 16.14 11.72
C SER A 126 -8.17 16.07 12.81
N PHE A 127 -8.39 16.75 13.95
CA PHE A 127 -7.52 16.67 15.11
C PHE A 127 -7.49 15.26 15.71
N GLU A 128 -8.65 14.63 15.90
CA GLU A 128 -8.74 13.25 16.41
C GLU A 128 -8.00 12.26 15.49
N MET A 129 -8.23 12.34 14.17
CA MET A 129 -7.58 11.47 13.20
C MET A 129 -6.06 11.69 13.17
N LYS A 130 -5.59 12.95 13.13
CA LYS A 130 -4.15 13.26 13.16
C LYS A 130 -3.49 12.73 14.43
N LYS A 131 -4.16 12.87 15.58
CA LYS A 131 -3.66 12.35 16.86
C LYS A 131 -3.62 10.82 16.89
N ALA A 132 -4.58 10.15 16.25
CA ALA A 132 -4.56 8.69 16.08
C ALA A 132 -3.39 8.24 15.20
N ILE A 133 -3.15 8.91 14.06
CA ILE A 133 -2.00 8.64 13.18
C ILE A 133 -0.69 8.86 13.94
N GLU A 134 -0.56 9.99 14.66
CA GLU A 134 0.60 10.31 15.48
C GLU A 134 0.85 9.24 16.55
N LYS A 135 -0.21 8.76 17.22
CA LYS A 135 -0.11 7.70 18.22
C LYS A 135 0.38 6.39 17.61
N ILE A 136 -0.19 5.97 16.47
CA ILE A 136 0.22 4.74 15.76
C ILE A 136 1.69 4.83 15.35
N ASP A 137 2.10 5.95 14.75
CA ASP A 137 3.49 6.15 14.32
C ASP A 137 4.46 6.19 15.49
N THR A 138 4.04 6.77 16.62
CA THR A 138 4.80 6.77 17.88
C THR A 138 4.98 5.36 18.41
N ASP A 139 3.88 4.61 18.56
CA ASP A 139 3.90 3.24 19.07
C ASP A 139 4.74 2.33 18.15
N ASN A 140 4.63 2.48 16.84
CA ASN A 140 5.43 1.76 15.85
C ASN A 140 6.92 2.09 15.97
N TYR A 141 7.29 3.37 16.03
CA TYR A 141 8.69 3.79 16.15
C TYR A 141 9.34 3.24 17.43
N TYR A 142 8.72 3.48 18.59
CA TYR A 142 9.29 3.04 19.86
C TYR A 142 9.30 1.51 19.98
N GLY A 143 8.26 0.83 19.49
CA GLY A 143 8.21 -0.63 19.42
C GLY A 143 9.34 -1.20 18.56
N GLN A 144 9.54 -0.68 17.34
CA GLN A 144 10.62 -1.12 16.44
C GLN A 144 12.02 -0.85 17.03
N MET A 145 12.25 0.34 17.59
CA MET A 145 13.54 0.68 18.19
C MET A 145 13.85 -0.23 19.37
N LYS A 146 12.87 -0.52 20.23
CA LYS A 146 13.07 -1.44 21.35
C LYS A 146 13.27 -2.88 20.89
N TYR A 147 12.47 -3.37 19.94
CA TYR A 147 12.65 -4.69 19.34
C TYR A 147 14.06 -4.85 18.78
N GLY A 148 14.54 -3.87 18.01
CA GLY A 148 15.89 -3.84 17.46
C GLY A 148 16.96 -3.88 18.55
N ARG A 149 16.79 -3.14 19.65
CA ARG A 149 17.72 -3.16 20.79
C ARG A 149 17.71 -4.47 21.58
N ILE A 150 16.57 -5.16 21.66
CA ILE A 150 16.47 -6.47 22.31
C ILE A 150 17.16 -7.54 21.45
N THR A 151 17.06 -7.40 20.13
CA THR A 151 17.44 -8.43 19.16
C THR A 151 18.73 -8.13 18.40
N ASP A 152 19.46 -7.08 18.77
CA ASP A 152 20.65 -6.57 18.07
C ASP A 152 21.77 -7.62 17.94
N LYS A 153 21.91 -8.45 18.96
CA LYS A 153 22.90 -9.53 19.06
C LYS A 153 22.34 -10.91 18.69
N ALA A 154 21.12 -10.96 18.14
CA ALA A 154 20.57 -12.23 17.69
C ALA A 154 21.40 -12.75 16.51
N ASP A 155 21.88 -13.99 16.65
CA ASP A 155 22.59 -14.71 15.61
C ASP A 155 22.23 -16.20 15.70
N VAL A 156 22.52 -16.94 14.63
CA VAL A 156 22.29 -18.38 14.54
C VAL A 156 23.49 -19.06 13.88
N THR A 157 24.02 -20.07 14.56
CA THR A 157 25.08 -20.93 14.07
C THR A 157 24.55 -21.97 13.08
N PRO A 158 25.39 -22.55 12.20
CA PRO A 158 24.94 -23.59 11.26
C PRO A 158 24.30 -24.81 11.92
N ASN A 159 24.74 -25.18 13.13
CA ASN A 159 24.15 -26.29 13.88
C ASN A 159 22.74 -25.93 14.36
N GLU A 160 22.53 -24.71 14.87
CA GLU A 160 21.19 -24.25 15.27
C GLU A 160 20.21 -24.16 14.10
N VAL A 161 20.70 -23.79 12.90
CA VAL A 161 19.89 -23.83 11.67
C VAL A 161 19.48 -25.27 11.35
N THR A 162 20.40 -26.23 11.52
CA THR A 162 20.14 -27.66 11.29
C THR A 162 19.14 -28.22 12.31
N ASP A 163 19.29 -27.88 13.59
CA ASP A 163 18.37 -28.29 14.65
C ASP A 163 16.99 -27.68 14.45
N PHE A 164 16.91 -26.42 14.03
CA PHE A 164 15.66 -25.77 13.66
C PHE A 164 14.98 -26.51 12.51
N PHE A 165 15.70 -26.79 11.43
CA PHE A 165 15.16 -27.52 10.29
C PHE A 165 14.62 -28.90 10.70
N ASN A 166 15.40 -29.69 11.43
CA ASN A 166 15.00 -31.04 11.85
C ASN A 166 13.77 -31.00 12.77
N THR A 167 13.67 -30.00 13.65
CA THR A 167 12.55 -29.83 14.58
C THR A 167 11.26 -29.43 13.86
N TYR A 168 11.36 -28.48 12.93
CA TYR A 168 10.20 -27.84 12.31
C TYR A 168 9.93 -28.31 10.88
N LYS A 169 10.66 -29.30 10.35
CA LYS A 169 10.63 -29.75 8.95
C LYS A 169 9.22 -29.86 8.35
N PHE A 170 8.29 -30.46 9.10
CA PHE A 170 6.90 -30.69 8.64
C PHE A 170 5.97 -29.48 8.81
N GLN A 171 6.42 -28.44 9.50
CA GLN A 171 5.70 -27.18 9.74
C GLN A 171 6.23 -26.03 8.87
N LEU A 172 7.42 -26.20 8.25
CA LEU A 172 7.97 -25.19 7.35
C LEU A 172 7.05 -25.00 6.14
N PRO A 173 6.80 -23.75 5.71
CA PRO A 173 6.00 -23.51 4.54
C PRO A 173 6.70 -24.05 3.29
N GLN A 174 5.90 -24.45 2.29
CA GLN A 174 6.46 -24.77 0.98
C GLN A 174 7.00 -23.52 0.31
N VAL A 175 8.13 -23.68 -0.37
CA VAL A 175 8.61 -22.69 -1.34
C VAL A 175 7.63 -22.71 -2.52
N LYS A 176 7.15 -21.53 -2.92
CA LYS A 176 6.24 -21.37 -4.05
C LYS A 176 7.02 -21.31 -5.35
N ASP A 177 6.31 -21.38 -6.48
CA ASP A 177 6.93 -21.13 -7.78
C ASP A 177 7.37 -19.67 -7.85
N GLU A 178 8.67 -19.45 -7.89
CA GLU A 178 9.28 -18.12 -7.91
C GLU A 178 10.19 -17.96 -9.14
N VAL A 179 10.39 -16.69 -9.52
CA VAL A 179 11.28 -16.31 -10.61
C VAL A 179 12.01 -15.02 -10.25
N THR A 180 13.25 -14.90 -10.69
CA THR A 180 13.99 -13.63 -10.70
C THR A 180 14.07 -13.15 -12.14
N LEU A 181 13.67 -11.90 -12.35
CA LEU A 181 13.55 -11.30 -13.67
C LEU A 181 14.34 -9.99 -13.74
N SER A 182 14.90 -9.72 -14.90
CA SER A 182 15.42 -8.40 -15.25
C SER A 182 14.69 -7.85 -16.45
N GLN A 183 14.40 -6.54 -16.47
CA GLN A 183 13.68 -5.89 -17.55
C GLN A 183 14.43 -4.69 -18.13
N ILE A 184 14.17 -4.44 -19.41
CA ILE A 184 14.51 -3.18 -20.09
C ILE A 184 13.22 -2.65 -20.69
N VAL A 185 12.85 -1.44 -20.28
CA VAL A 185 11.62 -0.77 -20.71
C VAL A 185 12.01 0.47 -21.50
N MET A 186 11.36 0.71 -22.64
CA MET A 186 11.59 1.91 -23.45
C MET A 186 10.26 2.60 -23.74
N TYR A 187 10.21 3.92 -23.53
CA TYR A 187 9.10 4.75 -23.98
C TYR A 187 9.23 5.01 -25.48
N PRO A 188 8.22 4.68 -26.30
CA PRO A 188 8.24 5.09 -27.69
C PRO A 188 8.32 6.62 -27.80
N LYS A 189 9.27 7.09 -28.62
CA LYS A 189 9.49 8.52 -28.85
C LYS A 189 8.46 9.03 -29.84
N LEU A 190 7.71 10.06 -29.45
CA LEU A 190 6.78 10.73 -30.35
C LEU A 190 7.53 11.49 -31.44
N THR A 191 7.00 11.42 -32.65
CA THR A 191 7.43 12.22 -33.80
C THR A 191 7.07 13.69 -33.60
N ASP A 192 7.84 14.60 -34.21
CA ASP A 192 7.57 16.05 -34.12
C ASP A 192 6.19 16.41 -34.68
N ALA A 193 5.72 15.68 -35.70
CA ALA A 193 4.38 15.85 -36.26
C ALA A 193 3.29 15.50 -35.23
N HIS A 194 3.44 14.37 -34.53
CA HIS A 194 2.49 13.95 -33.50
C HIS A 194 2.50 14.91 -32.30
N LYS A 195 3.68 15.33 -31.84
CA LYS A 195 3.81 16.35 -30.80
C LYS A 195 3.11 17.65 -31.22
N SER A 196 3.33 18.09 -32.45
CA SER A 196 2.70 19.30 -33.00
C SER A 196 1.18 19.19 -33.05
N GLU A 197 0.63 18.00 -33.33
CA GLU A 197 -0.82 17.77 -33.30
C GLU A 197 -1.39 17.93 -31.89
N ILE A 198 -0.73 17.36 -30.87
CA ILE A 198 -1.15 17.49 -29.45
C ILE A 198 -1.07 18.96 -29.02
N MET A 199 0.01 19.65 -29.36
CA MET A 199 0.20 21.08 -29.09
C MET A 199 -0.89 21.92 -29.78
N ALA A 200 -1.22 21.61 -31.03
CA ALA A 200 -2.28 22.30 -31.77
C ALA A 200 -3.66 22.09 -31.11
N LYS A 201 -3.96 20.89 -30.63
CA LYS A 201 -5.19 20.61 -29.85
C LYS A 201 -5.25 21.43 -28.57
N LEU A 202 -4.17 21.49 -27.79
CA LEU A 202 -4.12 22.30 -26.57
C LEU A 202 -4.21 23.80 -26.86
N ASN A 203 -3.57 24.29 -27.92
CA ASN A 203 -3.67 25.68 -28.35
C ASN A 203 -5.08 26.05 -28.83
N LYS A 204 -5.78 25.10 -29.45
CA LYS A 204 -7.19 25.26 -29.81
C LYS A 204 -8.06 25.37 -28.56
N ILE A 205 -7.91 24.45 -27.60
CA ILE A 205 -8.60 24.50 -26.30
C ILE A 205 -8.32 25.81 -25.56
N LYS A 206 -7.06 26.25 -25.52
CA LYS A 206 -6.66 27.54 -24.94
C LYS A 206 -7.39 28.72 -25.60
N SER A 207 -7.47 28.72 -26.93
CA SER A 207 -8.16 29.76 -27.71
C SER A 207 -9.67 29.76 -27.42
N ASP A 208 -10.28 28.59 -27.27
CA ASP A 208 -11.70 28.45 -26.96
C ASP A 208 -12.00 28.98 -25.53
N ILE A 209 -11.11 28.71 -24.56
CA ILE A 209 -11.20 29.26 -23.19
C ILE A 209 -11.05 30.80 -23.22
N GLN A 210 -10.08 31.32 -23.97
CA GLN A 210 -9.92 32.77 -24.14
C GLN A 210 -11.10 33.42 -24.86
N GLY A 211 -11.79 32.66 -25.72
CA GLY A 211 -13.03 33.05 -26.40
C GLY A 211 -14.28 33.05 -25.51
N GLY A 212 -14.17 32.63 -24.25
CA GLY A 212 -15.25 32.67 -23.25
C GLY A 212 -15.75 31.31 -22.81
N GLU A 213 -15.21 30.21 -23.32
CA GLU A 213 -15.54 28.89 -22.79
C GLU A 213 -14.95 28.68 -21.39
N SER A 214 -15.67 27.93 -20.54
CA SER A 214 -15.17 27.61 -19.20
C SER A 214 -14.05 26.59 -19.26
N PHE A 215 -12.93 26.89 -18.59
CA PHE A 215 -11.84 25.93 -18.38
C PHE A 215 -12.35 24.62 -17.78
N GLU A 216 -13.27 24.69 -16.82
CA GLU A 216 -13.82 23.53 -16.14
C GLU A 216 -14.58 22.61 -17.11
N SER A 217 -15.34 23.18 -18.05
CA SER A 217 -16.02 22.39 -19.09
C SER A 217 -15.03 21.73 -20.02
N GLN A 218 -14.03 22.48 -20.48
CA GLN A 218 -12.98 21.98 -21.37
C GLN A 218 -12.18 20.86 -20.70
N ALA A 219 -11.84 21.01 -19.42
CA ALA A 219 -11.14 19.97 -18.66
C ALA A 219 -11.98 18.70 -18.50
N ARG A 220 -13.29 18.80 -18.25
CA ARG A 220 -14.18 17.62 -18.17
C ARG A 220 -14.31 16.89 -19.50
N ILE A 221 -14.23 17.60 -20.62
CA ILE A 221 -14.40 17.02 -21.96
C ILE A 221 -13.09 16.39 -22.46
N TYR A 222 -11.97 17.10 -22.31
CA TYR A 222 -10.72 16.77 -22.99
C TYR A 222 -9.60 16.28 -22.07
N SER A 223 -9.64 16.57 -20.77
CA SER A 223 -8.54 16.19 -19.88
C SER A 223 -8.55 14.68 -19.63
N GLU A 224 -7.41 14.06 -19.83
CA GLU A 224 -7.14 12.65 -19.59
C GLU A 224 -6.50 12.42 -18.21
N ASP A 225 -6.49 13.44 -17.33
CA ASP A 225 -6.05 13.32 -15.95
C ASP A 225 -7.13 12.70 -15.06
N PRO A 226 -6.97 11.47 -14.56
CA PRO A 226 -7.98 10.80 -13.73
C PRO A 226 -8.22 11.52 -12.39
N GLY A 227 -7.24 12.27 -11.88
CA GLY A 227 -7.33 12.90 -10.56
C GLY A 227 -8.16 14.19 -10.52
N SER A 228 -8.23 14.93 -11.64
CA SER A 228 -8.86 16.26 -11.65
C SER A 228 -9.82 16.52 -12.80
N ALA A 229 -9.83 15.73 -13.88
CA ALA A 229 -10.68 16.00 -15.05
C ALA A 229 -12.16 16.17 -14.69
N ALA A 230 -12.71 15.25 -13.89
CA ALA A 230 -14.11 15.32 -13.41
C ALA A 230 -14.42 16.58 -12.58
N ASN A 231 -13.41 17.10 -11.89
CA ASN A 231 -13.49 18.30 -11.05
C ASN A 231 -13.07 19.57 -11.81
N GLY A 232 -13.14 19.57 -13.15
CA GLY A 232 -12.79 20.73 -13.96
C GLY A 232 -11.29 21.03 -14.01
N GLY A 233 -10.47 20.01 -13.82
CA GLY A 233 -9.02 20.10 -13.83
C GLY A 233 -8.42 20.67 -12.54
N LEU A 234 -9.23 20.94 -11.50
CA LEU A 234 -8.81 21.70 -10.32
C LEU A 234 -8.12 20.86 -9.26
N TYR A 235 -6.89 21.26 -8.92
CA TYR A 235 -6.20 20.88 -7.70
C TYR A 235 -6.13 22.07 -6.74
N LYS A 236 -6.43 21.83 -5.46
CA LYS A 236 -6.44 22.86 -4.40
C LYS A 236 -5.34 22.63 -3.36
N ASN A 237 -4.87 23.70 -2.74
CA ASN A 237 -3.88 23.69 -1.66
C ASN A 237 -2.59 22.93 -2.03
N ILE A 238 -2.19 23.00 -3.30
CA ILE A 238 -0.97 22.35 -3.80
C ILE A 238 0.21 23.01 -3.10
N SER A 239 0.96 22.22 -2.34
CA SER A 239 2.20 22.69 -1.71
C SER A 239 3.35 22.60 -2.71
N LYS A 240 4.29 23.56 -2.67
CA LYS A 240 5.50 23.51 -3.50
C LYS A 240 6.25 22.18 -3.35
N GLY A 241 6.75 21.65 -4.47
CA GLY A 241 7.43 20.37 -4.58
C GLY A 241 6.50 19.15 -4.67
N LYS A 242 5.18 19.34 -4.76
CA LYS A 242 4.21 18.22 -4.88
C LYS A 242 3.87 17.84 -6.32
N MET A 243 4.04 18.76 -7.27
CA MET A 243 3.78 18.50 -8.69
C MET A 243 5.09 18.25 -9.45
N VAL A 244 5.00 17.65 -10.64
CA VAL A 244 6.16 17.50 -11.52
C VAL A 244 6.73 18.87 -11.88
N LYS A 245 8.06 18.96 -11.99
CA LYS A 245 8.77 20.24 -12.17
C LYS A 245 8.24 21.10 -13.32
N PRO A 246 7.92 20.56 -14.53
CA PRO A 246 7.40 21.39 -15.62
C PRO A 246 6.06 22.04 -15.27
N PHE A 247 5.16 21.27 -14.64
CA PHE A 247 3.86 21.76 -14.20
C PHE A 247 4.00 22.87 -13.16
N GLU A 248 4.78 22.61 -12.10
CA GLU A 248 4.94 23.57 -11.01
C GLU A 248 5.60 24.87 -11.49
N ALA A 249 6.65 24.76 -12.31
CA ALA A 249 7.33 25.93 -12.87
C ALA A 249 6.37 26.79 -13.72
N ALA A 250 5.56 26.16 -14.56
CA ALA A 250 4.57 26.86 -15.36
C ALA A 250 3.51 27.52 -14.47
N ALA A 251 2.88 26.77 -13.56
CA ALA A 251 1.84 27.28 -12.67
C ALA A 251 2.31 28.47 -11.81
N LEU A 252 3.54 28.42 -11.29
CA LEU A 252 4.06 29.44 -10.37
C LEU A 252 4.54 30.72 -11.07
N ASN A 253 4.79 30.67 -12.38
CA ASN A 253 5.15 31.81 -13.22
C ASN A 253 3.94 32.58 -13.75
N LEU A 254 2.75 32.00 -13.68
CA LEU A 254 1.50 32.63 -14.09
C LEU A 254 0.98 33.62 -13.03
N GLN A 255 0.21 34.61 -13.49
CA GLN A 255 -0.68 35.42 -12.68
C GLN A 255 -2.01 34.69 -12.40
N GLU A 256 -2.74 35.09 -11.36
CA GLU A 256 -4.06 34.51 -11.07
C GLU A 256 -5.02 34.73 -12.24
N GLY A 257 -5.63 33.64 -12.71
CA GLY A 257 -6.50 33.60 -13.89
C GLY A 257 -5.77 33.35 -15.22
N GLU A 258 -4.45 33.50 -15.27
CA GLU A 258 -3.66 33.37 -16.50
C GLU A 258 -3.51 31.90 -16.94
N LEU A 259 -3.42 31.68 -18.25
CA LEU A 259 -3.22 30.39 -18.90
C LEU A 259 -1.77 30.26 -19.37
N SER A 260 -1.15 29.10 -19.16
CA SER A 260 0.17 28.78 -19.70
C SER A 260 0.14 28.60 -21.23
N GLU A 261 1.30 28.59 -21.85
CA GLU A 261 1.49 27.80 -23.08
C GLU A 261 1.41 26.30 -22.77
N PRO A 262 1.14 25.42 -23.74
CA PRO A 262 1.15 23.99 -23.47
C PRO A 262 2.56 23.53 -23.03
N VAL A 263 2.61 22.72 -21.97
CA VAL A 263 3.85 22.30 -21.30
C VAL A 263 3.99 20.79 -21.35
N GLU A 264 5.17 20.28 -21.74
CA GLU A 264 5.47 18.85 -21.74
C GLU A 264 5.92 18.37 -20.36
N SER A 265 5.42 17.21 -19.92
CA SER A 265 5.91 16.49 -18.76
C SER A 265 5.90 14.97 -18.99
N GLU A 266 6.34 14.20 -18.00
CA GLU A 266 6.38 12.73 -18.10
C GLU A 266 5.00 12.07 -18.23
N PHE A 267 3.91 12.82 -18.00
CA PHE A 267 2.54 12.33 -18.15
C PHE A 267 1.87 12.73 -19.48
N GLY A 268 2.49 13.64 -20.27
CA GLY A 268 1.91 14.19 -21.49
C GLY A 268 2.03 15.70 -21.57
N TYR A 269 1.11 16.34 -22.27
CA TYR A 269 1.10 17.79 -22.48
C TYR A 269 -0.02 18.44 -21.66
N HIS A 270 0.31 19.57 -21.04
CA HIS A 270 -0.52 20.22 -20.03
C HIS A 270 -0.84 21.65 -20.47
N LEU A 271 -2.11 22.03 -20.46
CA LEU A 271 -2.52 23.43 -20.42
C LEU A 271 -2.90 23.78 -18.98
N ILE A 272 -2.25 24.79 -18.39
CA ILE A 272 -2.35 25.07 -16.95
C ILE A 272 -2.94 26.46 -16.73
N GLN A 273 -3.81 26.60 -15.73
CA GLN A 273 -4.30 27.88 -15.23
C GLN A 273 -3.96 28.02 -13.75
N LEU A 274 -3.36 29.14 -13.36
CA LEU A 274 -3.24 29.47 -11.94
C LEU A 274 -4.57 30.04 -11.44
N VAL A 275 -5.18 29.41 -10.45
CA VAL A 275 -6.45 29.89 -9.87
C VAL A 275 -6.19 30.86 -8.73
N LYS A 276 -5.28 30.49 -7.82
CA LYS A 276 -4.99 31.27 -6.63
C LYS A 276 -3.60 30.96 -6.10
N LYS A 277 -2.92 31.95 -5.53
CA LYS A 277 -1.65 31.77 -4.82
C LYS A 277 -1.77 32.28 -3.37
N SER A 278 -1.45 31.42 -2.41
CA SER A 278 -1.50 31.75 -0.98
C SER A 278 -0.24 31.28 -0.25
N GLY A 279 0.74 32.17 -0.13
CA GLY A 279 2.00 31.89 0.54
C GLY A 279 2.78 30.74 -0.11
N LYS A 280 2.87 29.60 0.59
CA LYS A 280 3.56 28.37 0.11
C LYS A 280 2.64 27.41 -0.65
N GLN A 281 1.36 27.72 -0.78
CA GLN A 281 0.37 26.89 -1.46
C GLN A 281 -0.26 27.64 -2.64
N TYR A 282 -0.77 26.89 -3.60
CA TYR A 282 -1.50 27.42 -4.74
C TYR A 282 -2.59 26.47 -5.22
N ASP A 283 -3.60 27.02 -5.86
CA ASP A 283 -4.65 26.29 -6.55
C ASP A 283 -4.39 26.43 -8.05
N ALA A 284 -4.42 25.32 -8.78
CA ALA A 284 -4.22 25.33 -10.23
C ALA A 284 -5.23 24.41 -10.91
N ARG A 285 -5.67 24.81 -12.11
CA ARG A 285 -6.38 23.91 -13.02
C ARG A 285 -5.45 23.43 -14.11
N HIS A 286 -5.72 22.25 -14.65
CA HIS A 286 -5.06 21.80 -15.87
C HIS A 286 -5.91 20.92 -16.77
N ILE A 287 -5.50 20.85 -18.02
CA ILE A 287 -5.98 19.89 -19.01
C ILE A 287 -4.76 19.10 -19.45
N LEU A 288 -4.80 17.78 -19.21
CA LEU A 288 -3.76 16.85 -19.63
C LEU A 288 -4.21 16.13 -20.90
N LEU A 289 -3.41 16.23 -21.97
CA LEU A 289 -3.49 15.29 -23.08
C LEU A 289 -2.31 14.32 -22.99
N LYS A 290 -2.60 13.03 -22.85
CA LYS A 290 -1.61 11.96 -22.79
C LYS A 290 -0.87 11.89 -24.13
N ALA A 291 0.45 11.83 -24.06
CA ALA A 291 1.31 11.61 -25.21
C ALA A 291 1.34 10.10 -25.55
N GLU A 292 0.20 9.53 -25.93
CA GLU A 292 0.13 8.13 -26.33
C GLU A 292 0.83 7.93 -27.67
N PRO A 293 1.76 6.98 -27.82
CA PRO A 293 2.44 6.76 -29.08
C PRO A 293 1.54 6.05 -30.11
N ASN A 294 1.69 6.42 -31.37
CA ASN A 294 0.99 5.76 -32.48
C ASN A 294 1.70 4.46 -32.91
N ALA A 295 1.08 3.69 -33.81
CA ALA A 295 1.59 2.39 -34.25
C ALA A 295 3.00 2.46 -34.87
N GLN A 296 3.34 3.55 -35.59
CA GLN A 296 4.65 3.73 -36.20
C GLN A 296 5.73 4.04 -35.16
N GLU A 297 5.41 4.86 -34.16
CA GLU A 297 6.29 5.20 -33.04
C GLU A 297 6.58 3.96 -32.18
N ILE A 298 5.55 3.16 -31.92
CA ILE A 298 5.69 1.87 -31.24
C ILE A 298 6.55 0.90 -32.07
N ALA A 299 6.31 0.79 -33.38
CA ALA A 299 7.11 -0.06 -34.25
C ALA A 299 8.59 0.35 -34.29
N SER A 300 8.85 1.66 -34.26
CA SER A 300 10.21 2.22 -34.22
C SER A 300 10.91 1.87 -32.91
N ALA A 301 10.22 2.03 -31.77
CA ALA A 301 10.75 1.64 -30.46
C ALA A 301 10.99 0.13 -30.36
N LYS A 302 10.08 -0.69 -30.90
CA LYS A 302 10.28 -2.15 -30.98
C LYS A 302 11.55 -2.50 -31.74
N LYS A 303 11.78 -1.89 -32.90
CA LYS A 303 12.97 -2.12 -33.71
C LYS A 303 14.26 -1.69 -33.00
N GLU A 304 14.22 -0.57 -32.28
CA GLU A 304 15.35 -0.10 -31.47
C GLU A 304 15.66 -1.10 -30.34
N LEU A 305 14.65 -1.51 -29.58
CA LEU A 305 14.82 -2.46 -28.49
C LEU A 305 15.22 -3.87 -28.97
N ASP A 306 14.76 -4.29 -30.15
CA ASP A 306 15.16 -5.57 -30.76
C ASP A 306 16.63 -5.56 -31.19
N SER A 307 17.13 -4.40 -31.66
CA SER A 307 18.55 -4.22 -31.96
C SER A 307 19.40 -4.31 -30.69
N ILE A 308 18.91 -3.74 -29.58
CA ILE A 308 19.57 -3.84 -28.26
C ILE A 308 19.54 -5.30 -27.77
N ARG A 309 18.40 -5.98 -27.90
CA ARG A 309 18.25 -7.39 -27.55
C ARG A 309 19.25 -8.26 -28.31
N THR A 310 19.41 -8.05 -29.61
CA THR A 310 20.38 -8.76 -30.45
C THR A 310 21.80 -8.58 -29.93
N LEU A 311 22.19 -7.35 -29.56
CA LEU A 311 23.51 -7.10 -28.96
C LEU A 311 23.73 -7.83 -27.64
N ILE A 312 22.66 -8.04 -26.85
CA ILE A 312 22.73 -8.81 -25.60
C ILE A 312 22.91 -10.29 -25.89
N ILE A 313 22.13 -10.84 -26.82
CA ILE A 313 22.21 -12.26 -27.22
C ILE A 313 23.58 -12.58 -27.82
N ASP A 314 24.13 -11.68 -28.63
CA ASP A 314 25.46 -11.82 -29.24
C ASP A 314 26.62 -11.62 -28.23
N GLY A 315 26.33 -11.31 -26.96
CA GLY A 315 27.33 -11.07 -25.92
C GLY A 315 28.14 -9.77 -26.10
N ARG A 316 27.70 -8.87 -26.99
CA ARG A 316 28.36 -7.57 -27.26
C ARG A 316 27.99 -6.50 -26.24
N LEU A 317 26.94 -6.73 -25.45
CA LEU A 317 26.45 -5.85 -24.41
C LEU A 317 25.85 -6.70 -23.28
N THR A 318 26.20 -6.45 -22.02
CA THR A 318 25.53 -7.17 -20.92
C THR A 318 24.13 -6.62 -20.69
N PHE A 319 23.21 -7.44 -20.15
CA PHE A 319 21.87 -6.97 -19.80
C PHE A 319 21.91 -5.79 -18.82
N LYS A 320 22.82 -5.85 -17.82
CA LYS A 320 23.05 -4.78 -16.85
C LYS A 320 23.42 -3.45 -17.52
N GLU A 321 24.37 -3.47 -18.45
CA GLU A 321 24.80 -2.28 -19.18
C GLU A 321 23.67 -1.76 -20.08
N ALA A 322 22.94 -2.66 -20.73
CA ALA A 322 21.81 -2.30 -21.57
C ALA A 322 20.69 -1.64 -20.74
N ALA A 323 20.35 -2.19 -19.58
CA ALA A 323 19.38 -1.59 -18.65
C ALA A 323 19.84 -0.20 -18.21
N PHE A 324 21.08 -0.06 -17.76
CA PHE A 324 21.61 1.24 -17.33
C PHE A 324 21.62 2.30 -18.44
N ARG A 325 21.91 1.91 -19.68
CA ARG A 325 22.05 2.84 -20.81
C ARG A 325 20.71 3.19 -21.46
N PHE A 326 19.82 2.21 -21.62
CA PHE A 326 18.67 2.31 -22.51
C PHE A 326 17.31 2.16 -21.83
N SER A 327 17.26 1.62 -20.61
CA SER A 327 15.98 1.51 -19.90
C SER A 327 15.50 2.90 -19.46
N ASP A 328 14.23 3.19 -19.68
CA ASP A 328 13.53 4.35 -19.18
C ASP A 328 12.85 4.09 -17.82
N ASP A 329 12.76 2.83 -17.39
CA ASP A 329 12.25 2.49 -16.06
C ASP A 329 13.28 2.80 -14.97
N LYS A 330 13.12 3.96 -14.33
CA LYS A 330 13.99 4.44 -13.25
C LYS A 330 14.08 3.47 -12.07
N LYS A 331 13.07 2.62 -11.83
CA LYS A 331 13.08 1.66 -10.70
C LYS A 331 14.13 0.58 -10.90
N THR A 332 14.26 0.07 -12.12
CA THR A 332 15.13 -1.08 -12.44
C THR A 332 16.42 -0.67 -13.13
N LYS A 333 16.44 0.47 -13.84
CA LYS A 333 17.59 1.00 -14.59
C LYS A 333 18.90 1.00 -13.80
N PHE A 334 18.86 1.43 -12.55
CA PHE A 334 20.04 1.55 -11.69
C PHE A 334 20.34 0.28 -10.88
N ASN A 335 19.45 -0.73 -10.94
CA ASN A 335 19.60 -2.02 -10.27
C ASN A 335 19.81 -3.15 -11.29
N ALA A 336 20.61 -2.90 -12.34
CA ALA A 336 20.91 -3.87 -13.39
C ALA A 336 19.69 -4.41 -14.18
N GLY A 337 18.53 -3.76 -14.08
CA GLY A 337 17.28 -4.23 -14.67
C GLY A 337 16.46 -5.13 -13.73
N VAL A 338 16.98 -5.52 -12.56
CA VAL A 338 16.33 -6.49 -11.67
C VAL A 338 14.99 -5.97 -11.17
N MET A 339 13.96 -6.77 -11.40
CA MET A 339 12.61 -6.56 -10.89
C MET A 339 12.54 -7.00 -9.42
N THR A 340 11.82 -6.24 -8.61
CA THR A 340 11.61 -6.55 -7.19
C THR A 340 10.14 -6.63 -6.86
N SER A 341 9.79 -7.50 -5.92
CA SER A 341 8.48 -7.55 -5.28
C SER A 341 8.28 -6.33 -4.36
N GLU A 342 7.07 -6.17 -3.82
CA GLU A 342 6.70 -5.06 -2.93
C GLU A 342 7.55 -5.03 -1.64
N ASP A 343 8.03 -6.19 -1.20
CA ASP A 343 8.91 -6.35 -0.04
C ASP A 343 10.40 -6.07 -0.35
N GLY A 344 10.72 -5.73 -1.60
CA GLY A 344 12.07 -5.45 -2.08
C GLY A 344 12.90 -6.68 -2.44
N SER A 345 12.35 -7.90 -2.31
CA SER A 345 13.02 -9.13 -2.77
C SER A 345 13.05 -9.20 -4.30
N ASP A 346 14.08 -9.85 -4.85
CA ASP A 346 14.23 -10.14 -6.28
C ASP A 346 13.63 -11.49 -6.70
N LYS A 347 13.05 -12.23 -5.73
CA LYS A 347 12.34 -13.48 -5.95
C LYS A 347 10.84 -13.22 -5.95
N ILE A 348 10.24 -13.30 -7.12
CA ILE A 348 8.83 -12.97 -7.32
C ILE A 348 8.06 -14.27 -7.50
N GLU A 349 7.03 -14.50 -6.68
CA GLU A 349 6.10 -15.60 -6.91
C GLU A 349 5.44 -15.42 -8.29
N LYS A 350 5.43 -16.48 -9.11
CA LYS A 350 4.90 -16.41 -10.48
C LYS A 350 3.43 -15.97 -10.53
N LEU A 351 2.66 -16.25 -9.48
CA LEU A 351 1.26 -15.82 -9.33
C LEU A 351 1.11 -14.30 -9.18
N ASN A 352 2.14 -13.60 -8.71
CA ASN A 352 2.12 -12.16 -8.48
C ASN A 352 2.67 -11.36 -9.67
N LEU A 353 3.05 -12.03 -10.77
CA LEU A 353 3.54 -11.36 -11.97
C LEU A 353 2.40 -10.69 -12.76
N PRO A 354 2.68 -9.55 -13.42
CA PRO A 354 1.77 -8.98 -14.41
C PRO A 354 1.39 -10.00 -15.49
N PRO A 355 0.10 -10.10 -15.89
CA PRO A 355 -0.34 -11.08 -16.88
C PRO A 355 0.40 -11.02 -18.22
N THR A 356 0.77 -9.81 -18.65
CA THR A 356 1.59 -9.55 -19.86
C THR A 356 2.94 -10.26 -19.77
N ILE A 357 3.66 -10.06 -18.66
CA ILE A 357 4.96 -10.68 -18.42
C ILE A 357 4.81 -12.20 -18.33
N SER A 358 3.84 -12.70 -17.56
CA SER A 358 3.56 -14.14 -17.43
C SER A 358 3.34 -14.83 -18.77
N TYR A 359 2.62 -14.18 -19.69
CA TYR A 359 2.41 -14.69 -21.04
C TYR A 359 3.72 -14.76 -21.85
N HIS A 360 4.54 -13.70 -21.80
CA HIS A 360 5.76 -13.61 -22.60
C HIS A 360 6.92 -14.48 -22.10
N ILE A 361 6.96 -14.80 -20.81
CA ILE A 361 7.98 -15.69 -20.24
C ILE A 361 7.56 -17.18 -20.27
N ALA A 362 6.34 -17.48 -20.72
CA ALA A 362 5.84 -18.85 -20.75
C ALA A 362 6.70 -19.74 -21.67
N GLY A 363 7.24 -20.83 -21.11
CA GLY A 363 8.10 -21.77 -21.83
C GLY A 363 9.56 -21.34 -21.97
N LEU A 364 9.93 -20.18 -21.43
CA LEU A 364 11.32 -19.72 -21.36
C LEU A 364 12.02 -20.27 -20.10
N HIS A 365 13.33 -20.43 -20.19
CA HIS A 365 14.20 -20.97 -19.16
C HIS A 365 15.19 -19.92 -18.65
N LYS A 366 15.91 -20.27 -17.58
CA LYS A 366 17.01 -19.44 -17.05
C LYS A 366 17.99 -19.03 -18.16
N GLY A 367 18.23 -17.74 -18.28
CA GLY A 367 19.09 -17.11 -19.28
C GLY A 367 18.35 -16.60 -20.52
N ASP A 368 17.14 -17.09 -20.80
CA ASP A 368 16.36 -16.68 -21.96
C ASP A 368 15.89 -15.23 -21.84
N ILE A 369 15.75 -14.58 -22.99
CA ILE A 369 15.24 -13.21 -23.12
C ILE A 369 14.03 -13.24 -24.05
N THR A 370 12.90 -12.72 -23.58
CA THR A 370 11.66 -12.60 -24.36
C THR A 370 11.90 -11.84 -25.66
N ASP A 371 11.05 -12.06 -26.67
CA ASP A 371 10.95 -11.11 -27.78
C ASP A 371 10.44 -9.75 -27.29
N VAL A 372 10.58 -8.71 -28.11
CA VAL A 372 10.10 -7.37 -27.75
C VAL A 372 8.58 -7.34 -27.76
N PHE A 373 7.98 -7.01 -26.62
CA PHE A 373 6.53 -6.90 -26.46
C PHE A 373 6.09 -5.51 -26.02
N GLN A 374 4.78 -5.25 -26.06
CA GLN A 374 4.19 -4.01 -25.55
C GLN A 374 3.64 -4.26 -24.15
N GLU A 375 3.82 -3.28 -23.28
CA GLU A 375 3.28 -3.30 -21.92
C GLU A 375 2.75 -1.91 -21.56
N GLU A 376 2.01 -1.83 -20.46
CA GLU A 376 1.61 -0.57 -19.86
C GLU A 376 2.26 -0.42 -18.48
N VAL A 377 3.15 0.56 -18.35
CA VAL A 377 3.84 0.86 -17.09
C VAL A 377 3.46 2.27 -16.68
N GLN A 378 2.88 2.41 -15.48
CA GLN A 378 2.41 3.70 -14.94
C GLN A 378 1.45 4.42 -15.91
N GLN A 379 0.50 3.69 -16.49
CA GLN A 379 -0.48 4.18 -17.49
C GLN A 379 0.13 4.70 -18.79
N ARG A 380 1.36 4.29 -19.12
CA ARG A 380 2.02 4.63 -20.38
C ARG A 380 2.33 3.36 -21.16
N LYS A 381 2.02 3.38 -22.45
CA LYS A 381 2.43 2.33 -23.38
C LYS A 381 3.95 2.34 -23.53
N VAL A 382 4.56 1.19 -23.28
CA VAL A 382 5.99 0.96 -23.40
C VAL A 382 6.26 -0.24 -24.29
N VAL A 383 7.51 -0.37 -24.73
CA VAL A 383 8.03 -1.63 -25.25
C VAL A 383 9.05 -2.19 -24.27
N ALA A 384 9.04 -3.51 -24.09
CA ALA A 384 9.88 -4.15 -23.10
C ALA A 384 10.49 -5.46 -23.60
N ILE A 385 11.60 -5.82 -22.98
CA ILE A 385 12.17 -7.18 -23.00
C ILE A 385 12.42 -7.60 -21.55
N VAL A 386 12.22 -8.87 -21.28
CA VAL A 386 12.44 -9.48 -19.96
C VAL A 386 13.40 -10.63 -20.10
N LYS A 387 14.35 -10.72 -19.17
CA LYS A 387 15.29 -11.82 -19.03
C LYS A 387 14.92 -12.64 -17.80
N ILE A 388 14.96 -13.97 -17.92
CA ILE A 388 14.83 -14.87 -16.79
C ILE A 388 16.21 -15.05 -16.17
N ASP A 389 16.44 -14.49 -14.99
CA ASP A 389 17.71 -14.62 -14.28
C ASP A 389 17.80 -15.92 -13.49
N ASP A 390 16.70 -16.33 -12.86
CA ASP A 390 16.60 -17.61 -12.16
C ASP A 390 15.15 -18.08 -12.02
N THR A 391 14.97 -19.39 -11.82
CA THR A 391 13.64 -19.99 -11.58
C THR A 391 13.72 -20.98 -10.42
N ILE A 392 12.79 -20.87 -9.49
CA ILE A 392 12.65 -21.79 -8.37
C ILE A 392 11.27 -22.45 -8.49
N ASN A 393 11.26 -23.76 -8.66
CA ASN A 393 10.00 -24.51 -8.70
C ASN A 393 9.46 -24.73 -7.30
N ALA A 394 8.16 -24.89 -7.16
CA ALA A 394 7.53 -25.20 -5.89
C ALA A 394 8.08 -26.52 -5.33
N HIS A 395 8.54 -26.48 -4.07
CA HIS A 395 9.07 -27.64 -3.38
C HIS A 395 8.90 -27.49 -1.87
N GLN A 396 9.03 -28.61 -1.16
CA GLN A 396 9.20 -28.58 0.29
C GLN A 396 10.60 -28.04 0.60
N MET A 397 10.71 -27.14 1.58
CA MET A 397 12.02 -26.60 1.96
C MET A 397 12.99 -27.73 2.29
N ASP A 398 14.20 -27.61 1.75
CA ASP A 398 15.30 -28.49 2.08
C ASP A 398 16.51 -27.67 2.53
N ILE A 399 17.22 -28.16 3.54
CA ILE A 399 18.37 -27.45 4.10
C ILE A 399 19.50 -27.27 3.10
N SER A 400 19.63 -28.14 2.10
CA SER A 400 20.67 -28.05 1.08
C SER A 400 20.40 -26.97 0.02
N THR A 401 19.12 -26.70 -0.27
CA THR A 401 18.70 -25.74 -1.31
C THR A 401 18.24 -24.41 -0.72
N ASP A 402 17.72 -24.41 0.49
CA ASP A 402 17.03 -23.26 1.12
C ASP A 402 17.67 -22.82 2.43
N TYR A 403 18.96 -23.15 2.63
CA TYR A 403 19.69 -22.84 3.86
C TYR A 403 19.46 -21.39 4.35
N ASP A 404 19.56 -20.40 3.47
CA ASP A 404 19.38 -19.00 3.85
C ASP A 404 17.94 -18.68 4.29
N ARG A 405 16.91 -19.26 3.65
CA ARG A 405 15.51 -19.08 4.09
C ARG A 405 15.32 -19.68 5.47
N ILE A 406 15.82 -20.89 5.67
CA ILE A 406 15.72 -21.63 6.92
C ILE A 406 16.51 -20.88 8.02
N LYS A 407 17.69 -20.35 7.69
CA LYS A 407 18.50 -19.52 8.59
C LYS A 407 17.73 -18.27 9.04
N GLN A 408 17.06 -17.57 8.13
CA GLN A 408 16.23 -16.41 8.51
C GLN A 408 15.06 -16.79 9.41
N MET A 409 14.41 -17.94 9.16
CA MET A 409 13.34 -18.44 10.03
C MET A 409 13.86 -18.83 11.42
N ALA A 410 15.01 -19.51 11.49
CA ALA A 410 15.68 -19.84 12.75
C ALA A 410 16.07 -18.56 13.51
N LEU A 411 16.64 -17.58 12.82
CA LEU A 411 16.99 -16.28 13.40
C LEU A 411 15.75 -15.56 13.97
N ASN A 412 14.65 -15.54 13.22
CA ASN A 412 13.41 -14.94 13.69
C ASN A 412 12.84 -15.66 14.92
N LYS A 413 12.96 -16.99 15.00
CA LYS A 413 12.60 -17.74 16.21
C LYS A 413 13.46 -17.32 17.41
N VAL A 414 14.79 -17.25 17.24
CA VAL A 414 15.70 -16.80 18.31
C VAL A 414 15.36 -15.38 18.77
N LYS A 415 15.10 -14.46 17.82
CA LYS A 415 14.67 -13.09 18.15
C LYS A 415 13.37 -13.08 18.98
N ASN A 416 12.39 -13.90 18.62
CA ASN A 416 11.14 -13.99 19.37
C ASN A 416 11.38 -14.54 20.79
N GLU A 417 12.25 -15.53 20.97
CA GLU A 417 12.62 -16.06 22.29
C GLU A 417 13.35 -15.02 23.15
N MET A 418 14.22 -14.20 22.54
CA MET A 418 14.86 -13.08 23.23
C MET A 418 13.85 -12.06 23.73
N VAL A 419 12.84 -11.73 22.92
CA VAL A 419 11.74 -10.84 23.32
C VAL A 419 10.90 -11.47 24.43
N GLU A 420 10.53 -12.74 24.33
CA GLU A 420 9.78 -13.45 25.39
C GLU A 420 10.55 -13.46 26.72
N LYS A 421 11.86 -13.71 26.68
CA LYS A 421 12.73 -13.66 27.86
C LYS A 421 12.78 -12.24 28.44
N TRP A 422 13.00 -11.23 27.60
CA TRP A 422 13.03 -9.84 28.02
C TRP A 422 11.70 -9.41 28.67
N VAL A 423 10.56 -9.81 28.09
CA VAL A 423 9.22 -9.57 28.65
C VAL A 423 9.11 -10.14 30.06
N LYS A 424 9.51 -11.40 30.26
CA LYS A 424 9.49 -12.07 31.58
C LYS A 424 10.36 -11.35 32.61
N GLU A 425 11.52 -10.84 32.20
CA GLU A 425 12.43 -10.07 33.08
C GLU A 425 11.85 -8.70 33.48
N LYS A 426 11.10 -8.04 32.59
CA LYS A 426 10.53 -6.70 32.84
C LYS A 426 9.18 -6.72 33.54
N LEU A 427 8.38 -7.75 33.30
CA LEU A 427 7.01 -7.87 33.81
C LEU A 427 6.85 -7.57 35.31
N PRO A 428 7.73 -8.04 36.23
CA PRO A 428 7.59 -7.75 37.66
C PRO A 428 7.54 -6.24 37.98
N ASN A 429 8.26 -5.43 37.20
CA ASN A 429 8.46 -4.00 37.46
C ASN A 429 7.39 -3.08 36.82
N VAL A 430 6.46 -3.64 36.05
CA VAL A 430 5.45 -2.88 35.31
C VAL A 430 4.06 -3.25 35.81
N PHE A 431 3.19 -2.26 36.02
CA PHE A 431 1.79 -2.51 36.35
C PHE A 431 1.09 -3.16 35.14
N VAL A 432 0.46 -4.31 35.34
CA VAL A 432 -0.34 -4.99 34.30
C VAL A 432 -1.66 -5.41 34.92
N SER A 433 -2.76 -5.12 34.23
CA SER A 433 -4.10 -5.56 34.57
C SER A 433 -4.77 -6.14 33.34
N VAL A 434 -5.33 -7.34 33.45
CA VAL A 434 -6.06 -8.02 32.37
C VAL A 434 -7.50 -8.20 32.84
N ASN A 435 -8.46 -7.80 32.01
CA ASN A 435 -9.88 -7.86 32.35
C ASN A 435 -10.33 -9.32 32.63
N ASP A 436 -11.21 -9.49 33.63
CA ASP A 436 -11.75 -10.78 34.05
C ASP A 436 -12.47 -11.56 32.94
N ARG A 437 -12.92 -10.90 31.87
CA ARG A 437 -13.46 -11.58 30.69
C ARG A 437 -12.46 -12.53 30.03
N TYR A 438 -11.17 -12.32 30.25
CA TYR A 438 -10.09 -13.17 29.77
C TYR A 438 -9.60 -14.16 30.82
N LYS A 439 -10.28 -14.31 31.98
CA LYS A 439 -9.83 -15.16 33.10
C LYS A 439 -9.49 -16.60 32.68
N ASP A 440 -10.21 -17.13 31.70
CA ASP A 440 -10.06 -18.50 31.19
C ASP A 440 -8.96 -18.62 30.11
N CYS A 441 -8.34 -17.51 29.70
CA CYS A 441 -7.18 -17.52 28.81
C CYS A 441 -5.96 -18.17 29.47
N THR A 442 -5.36 -19.12 28.76
CA THR A 442 -4.05 -19.69 29.11
C THR A 442 -2.96 -18.94 28.36
N PHE A 443 -2.26 -18.06 29.06
CA PHE A 443 -1.16 -17.28 28.50
C PHE A 443 0.19 -17.99 28.69
N LYS A 444 1.12 -17.79 27.77
CA LYS A 444 2.51 -18.28 27.90
C LYS A 444 3.27 -17.56 29.01
N THR A 445 2.94 -16.30 29.25
CA THR A 445 3.52 -15.46 30.30
C THR A 445 2.47 -15.18 31.38
N ASP A 446 2.87 -15.17 32.65
CA ASP A 446 1.96 -14.87 33.76
C ASP A 446 1.67 -13.36 33.88
N TRP A 447 0.86 -12.85 32.95
CA TRP A 447 0.45 -11.44 32.92
C TRP A 447 -0.36 -10.99 34.13
N ARG A 448 -0.93 -11.92 34.90
CA ARG A 448 -1.70 -11.61 36.11
C ARG A 448 -0.85 -11.52 37.36
N LYS A 449 0.44 -11.87 37.26
CA LYS A 449 1.34 -11.98 38.42
C LYS A 449 0.70 -12.80 39.52
N SER A 450 0.07 -13.92 39.14
CA SER A 450 -0.56 -14.81 40.09
C SER A 450 0.50 -15.18 41.13
N ALA A 451 0.25 -14.83 42.39
CA ALA A 451 1.23 -15.06 43.44
C ALA A 451 1.54 -16.55 43.47
N THR A 452 2.79 -16.93 43.15
CA THR A 452 3.33 -18.24 43.48
C THR A 452 3.07 -18.40 44.97
N THR A 453 2.05 -19.19 45.29
CA THR A 453 1.74 -19.58 46.65
C THR A 453 2.91 -20.45 47.06
N LYS A 454 3.83 -19.86 47.83
CA LYS A 454 4.93 -20.59 48.46
C LYS A 454 4.39 -21.63 49.42
#